data_AF-A0A0V0GPP3-F1
#
_entry.id   AF-A0A0V0GPP3-F1
#
_cell.length_a   1.000
_cell.length_b   1.000
_cell.length_c   1.000
_cell.angle_alpha   90.00
_cell.angle_beta   90.00
_cell.angle_gamma   90.00
#
_symmetry.space_group_name_H-M   'P 1'
#
loop_
_entity.id
_entity.type
_entity.pdbx_description
1 polymer ?
#
loop_
_entity_poly.entity_id
_entity_poly.type
_entity_poly.pdbx_seq_one_letter_code
_entity_poly.pdbx_strand_id
1 'polypeptide(L)'
;MRILVHAGFFIQEAEEGYLLTPTSRLLLKDEPMSMIPFLNFQLDPNLMDPWHSLSKWFNNVSDDSNSTPYATAHGMPFFKYAENEPSLNHLFNEAMASDTRLVMSVLIQNGKGLIFEGLKSLVDVGGGTGTIAKAIADAFP
;
A
#
# COMPACT_ATOMS: atom_id res chain seq x y z
N MET A 1 -12.44 -4.02 22.12
CA MET A 1 -12.51 -2.56 21.85
C MET A 1 -11.57 -1.70 22.69
N ARG A 2 -11.38 -1.94 24.00
CA ARG A 2 -10.52 -1.10 24.86
C ARG A 2 -9.09 -0.86 24.33
N ILE A 3 -8.45 -1.88 23.75
CA ILE A 3 -7.12 -1.73 23.12
C ILE A 3 -7.17 -0.76 21.94
N LEU A 4 -8.19 -0.84 21.10
CA LEU A 4 -8.37 0.05 19.95
C LEU A 4 -8.73 1.48 20.37
N VAL A 5 -9.46 1.64 21.48
CA VAL A 5 -9.68 2.95 22.11
C VAL A 5 -8.37 3.54 22.60
N HIS A 6 -7.58 2.75 23.33
CA HIS A 6 -6.27 3.17 23.81
C HIS A 6 -5.29 3.51 22.68
N ALA A 7 -5.35 2.77 21.58
CA ALA A 7 -4.58 3.03 20.36
C ALA A 7 -5.13 4.18 19.49
N GLY A 8 -6.22 4.85 19.92
CA GLY A 8 -6.77 6.03 19.25
C GLY A 8 -7.66 5.75 18.03
N PHE A 9 -8.05 4.50 17.79
CA PHE A 9 -9.02 4.17 16.73
C PHE A 9 -10.45 4.52 17.12
N PHE A 10 -10.78 4.52 18.41
CA PHE A 10 -12.14 4.84 18.86
C PHE A 10 -12.10 5.73 20.09
N ILE A 11 -13.16 6.50 20.30
CA ILE A 11 -13.42 7.18 21.57
C ILE A 11 -14.54 6.40 22.25
N GLN A 12 -14.30 5.93 23.48
CA GLN A 12 -15.36 5.33 24.27
C GLN A 12 -16.21 6.43 24.88
N GLU A 13 -17.49 6.47 24.51
CA GLU A 13 -18.48 7.21 25.28
C GLU A 13 -18.91 6.33 26.44
N ALA A 14 -18.93 6.89 27.65
CA ALA A 14 -19.01 6.19 28.93
C ALA A 14 -19.71 4.81 28.86
N GLU A 15 -21.04 4.81 28.70
CA GLU A 15 -21.89 3.61 28.62
C GLU A 15 -22.61 3.43 27.26
N GLU A 16 -22.48 4.37 26.32
CA GLU A 16 -23.36 4.48 25.15
C GLU A 16 -22.71 4.10 23.80
N GLY A 17 -21.40 3.78 23.76
CA GLY A 17 -20.79 3.16 22.58
C GLY A 17 -19.39 3.65 22.23
N TYR A 18 -19.05 3.52 20.94
CA TYR A 18 -17.74 3.89 20.41
C TYR A 18 -17.90 4.84 19.23
N LEU A 19 -17.31 6.03 19.34
CA LEU A 19 -17.23 6.98 18.24
C LEU A 19 -16.00 6.72 17.38
N LEU A 20 -16.14 6.94 16.07
CA LEU A 20 -15.04 6.92 15.14
C LEU A 20 -14.11 8.12 15.36
N THR A 21 -12.82 7.88 15.22
CA THR A 21 -11.79 8.91 15.11
C THR A 21 -11.42 9.12 13.65
N PRO A 22 -10.68 10.19 13.29
CA PRO A 22 -10.14 10.32 11.94
C PRO A 22 -9.37 9.07 11.49
N THR A 23 -8.66 8.40 12.39
CA THR A 23 -7.93 7.16 12.10
C THR A 23 -8.84 6.00 11.74
N SER A 24 -9.92 5.74 12.50
CA SER A 24 -10.84 4.65 12.16
C SER A 24 -11.76 4.95 10.98
N ARG A 25 -11.94 6.23 10.60
CA ARG A 25 -12.61 6.59 9.35
C ARG A 25 -11.88 6.05 8.12
N LEU A 26 -10.55 5.98 8.16
CA LEU A 26 -9.74 5.32 7.13
C LEU A 26 -10.02 3.82 7.01
N LEU A 27 -10.75 3.22 7.97
CA LEU A 27 -11.12 1.80 7.96
C LEU A 27 -12.60 1.57 7.57
N LEU A 28 -13.28 2.60 7.06
CA LEU A 28 -14.62 2.45 6.49
C LEU A 28 -14.55 2.00 5.03
N LYS A 29 -15.48 1.14 4.61
CA LYS A 29 -15.52 0.60 3.24
C LYS A 29 -15.77 1.67 2.20
N ASP A 30 -16.63 2.63 2.52
CA ASP A 30 -17.08 3.68 1.59
C ASP A 30 -16.29 5.00 1.75
N GLU A 31 -15.16 4.98 2.48
CA GLU A 31 -14.28 6.13 2.61
C GLU A 31 -13.43 6.30 1.34
N PRO A 32 -13.40 7.48 0.69
CA PRO A 32 -12.59 7.70 -0.50
C PRO A 32 -11.08 7.44 -0.32
N MET A 33 -10.60 7.49 0.93
CA MET A 33 -9.22 7.20 1.34
C MET A 33 -9.13 5.95 2.24
N SER A 34 -10.00 4.96 1.99
CA SER A 34 -9.99 3.72 2.77
C SER A 34 -8.64 2.99 2.66
N MET A 35 -8.05 2.70 3.82
CA MET A 35 -6.82 1.91 3.96
C MET A 35 -7.08 0.41 4.08
N ILE A 36 -8.34 -0.04 4.01
CA ILE A 36 -8.69 -1.47 4.10
C ILE A 36 -7.93 -2.32 3.08
N PRO A 37 -7.81 -1.94 1.78
CA PRO A 37 -7.06 -2.73 0.82
C PRO A 37 -5.59 -2.92 1.22
N PHE A 38 -4.95 -1.84 1.69
CA PHE A 38 -3.58 -1.88 2.16
C PHE A 38 -3.41 -2.77 3.39
N LEU A 39 -4.32 -2.69 4.36
CA LEU A 39 -4.28 -3.55 5.54
C LEU A 39 -4.49 -5.02 5.20
N ASN A 40 -5.45 -5.33 4.33
CA ASN A 40 -5.68 -6.71 3.90
C ASN A 40 -4.43 -7.28 3.21
N PHE A 41 -3.72 -6.49 2.40
CA PHE A 41 -2.46 -6.89 1.79
C PHE A 41 -1.36 -7.15 2.83
N GLN A 42 -1.15 -6.23 3.78
CA GLN A 42 -0.09 -6.35 4.78
C GLN A 42 -0.33 -7.50 5.77
N LEU A 43 -1.60 -7.81 6.06
CA LEU A 43 -2.00 -8.86 6.99
C LEU A 43 -2.25 -10.21 6.30
N ASP A 44 -2.13 -10.29 4.97
CA ASP A 44 -2.21 -11.55 4.25
C ASP A 44 -1.07 -12.49 4.69
N PRO A 45 -1.34 -13.79 4.88
CA PRO A 45 -0.30 -14.74 5.26
C PRO A 45 0.96 -14.70 4.38
N ASN A 46 0.81 -14.47 3.07
CA ASN A 46 1.96 -14.39 2.16
C ASN A 46 2.91 -13.24 2.52
N LEU A 47 2.39 -12.14 3.09
CA LEU A 47 3.16 -10.98 3.53
C LEU A 47 3.57 -11.07 5.01
N MET A 48 2.90 -11.92 5.79
CA MET A 48 3.24 -12.19 7.19
C MET A 48 4.35 -13.23 7.35
N ASP A 49 4.38 -14.28 6.52
CA ASP A 49 5.38 -15.36 6.55
C ASP A 49 6.86 -14.90 6.48
N PRO A 50 7.22 -13.88 5.67
CA PRO A 50 8.59 -13.36 5.62
C PRO A 50 9.13 -12.88 6.97
N TRP A 51 8.26 -12.37 7.85
CA TRP A 51 8.64 -11.91 9.19
C TRP A 51 9.11 -13.06 10.09
N HIS A 52 8.54 -14.25 9.91
CA HIS A 52 8.98 -15.46 10.62
C HIS A 52 10.31 -16.01 10.08
N SER A 53 10.70 -15.62 8.87
CA SER A 53 11.93 -16.05 8.21
C SER A 53 13.11 -15.08 8.39
N LEU A 54 12.93 -13.97 9.12
CA LEU A 54 13.96 -12.93 9.27
C LEU A 54 15.29 -13.48 9.80
N SER A 55 15.26 -14.26 10.89
CA SER A 55 16.49 -14.83 11.46
C SER A 55 17.21 -15.76 10.47
N LYS A 56 16.46 -16.59 9.74
CA LYS A 56 17.02 -17.47 8.71
C LYS A 56 17.63 -16.67 7.57
N TRP A 57 16.95 -15.62 7.12
CA TRP A 57 17.43 -14.72 6.07
C TRP A 57 18.72 -14.00 6.50
N PHE A 58 18.74 -13.38 7.69
CA PHE A 58 19.91 -12.67 8.22
C PHE A 58 21.14 -13.56 8.39
N ASN A 59 20.95 -14.82 8.77
CA ASN A 59 22.06 -15.78 8.97
C ASN A 59 22.47 -16.51 7.69
N ASN A 60 21.78 -16.28 6.57
CA ASN A 60 22.14 -16.91 5.31
C ASN A 60 23.36 -16.19 4.70
N VAL A 61 24.54 -16.79 4.86
CA VAL A 61 25.82 -16.29 4.34
C VAL A 61 25.99 -16.62 2.84
N SER A 62 24.91 -16.91 2.12
CA SER A 62 24.98 -17.11 0.67
C SER A 62 25.38 -15.82 -0.04
N ASP A 63 26.31 -15.89 -1.00
CA ASP A 63 26.73 -14.79 -1.89
C ASP A 63 25.59 -14.23 -2.79
N ASP A 64 24.35 -14.73 -2.64
CA ASP A 64 23.20 -14.19 -3.35
C ASP A 64 22.75 -12.87 -2.71
N SER A 65 23.42 -11.79 -3.14
CA SER A 65 23.12 -10.40 -2.78
C SER A 65 21.67 -9.96 -3.03
N ASN A 66 20.86 -10.77 -3.75
CA ASN A 66 19.46 -10.47 -4.04
C ASN A 66 18.47 -11.27 -3.18
N SER A 67 18.95 -12.04 -2.20
CA SER A 67 18.08 -12.77 -1.27
C SER A 67 17.30 -11.81 -0.36
N THR A 68 15.98 -11.99 -0.29
CA THR A 68 15.07 -11.20 0.56
C THR A 68 14.40 -12.10 1.61
N PRO A 69 13.83 -11.54 2.69
CA PRO A 69 13.01 -12.32 3.62
C PRO A 69 11.86 -13.06 2.91
N TYR A 70 11.25 -12.40 1.91
CA TYR A 70 10.18 -13.00 1.10
C TYR A 70 10.69 -14.21 0.31
N ALA A 71 11.81 -14.07 -0.39
CA ALA A 71 12.41 -15.19 -1.11
C ALA A 71 12.88 -16.32 -0.17
N THR A 72 13.29 -15.99 1.05
CA THR A 72 13.67 -16.99 2.06
C THR A 72 12.48 -17.80 2.56
N ALA A 73 11.30 -17.17 2.68
CA ALA A 73 10.06 -17.81 3.10
C ALA A 73 9.42 -18.62 1.96
N HIS A 74 9.37 -18.03 0.75
CA HIS A 74 8.56 -18.54 -0.38
C HIS A 74 9.37 -19.15 -1.52
N GLY A 75 10.69 -19.15 -1.42
CA GLY A 75 11.60 -19.73 -2.41
C GLY A 75 11.81 -18.91 -3.69
N MET A 76 11.13 -17.76 -3.85
CA MET A 76 11.30 -16.86 -5.00
C MET A 76 10.98 -15.40 -4.65
N PRO A 77 11.46 -14.43 -5.45
CA PRO A 77 11.15 -13.01 -5.24
C PRO A 77 9.66 -12.70 -5.32
N PHE A 78 9.20 -11.71 -4.56
CA PHE A 78 7.78 -11.30 -4.47
C PHE A 78 7.11 -11.12 -5.83
N PHE A 79 7.68 -10.32 -6.72
CA PHE A 79 7.03 -10.04 -8.01
C PHE A 79 6.89 -11.27 -8.90
N LYS A 80 7.85 -12.21 -8.85
CA LYS A 80 7.73 -13.50 -9.56
C LYS A 80 6.67 -14.40 -8.93
N TYR A 81 6.55 -14.36 -7.60
CA TYR A 81 5.50 -15.08 -6.89
C TYR A 81 4.11 -14.53 -7.25
N ALA A 82 3.94 -13.22 -7.14
CA ALA A 82 2.68 -12.53 -7.45
C ALA A 82 2.25 -12.69 -8.91
N GLU A 83 3.19 -12.73 -9.86
CA GLU A 83 2.89 -13.04 -11.27
C GLU A 83 2.17 -14.38 -11.45
N ASN A 84 2.51 -15.37 -10.61
CA ASN A 84 1.92 -16.71 -10.66
C ASN A 84 0.72 -16.89 -9.71
N GLU A 85 0.42 -15.90 -8.86
CA GLU A 85 -0.66 -15.95 -7.88
C GLU A 85 -1.64 -14.77 -8.07
N PRO A 86 -2.68 -14.95 -8.92
CA PRO A 86 -3.58 -13.86 -9.30
C PRO A 86 -4.28 -13.18 -8.13
N SER A 87 -4.59 -13.93 -7.07
CA SER A 87 -5.26 -13.39 -5.88
C SER A 87 -4.36 -12.38 -5.14
N LEU A 88 -3.09 -12.74 -4.94
CA LEU A 88 -2.09 -11.88 -4.33
C LEU A 88 -1.77 -10.66 -5.20
N ASN A 89 -1.65 -10.85 -6.52
CA ASN A 89 -1.44 -9.75 -7.45
C ASN A 89 -2.61 -8.75 -7.44
N HIS A 90 -3.85 -9.23 -7.38
CA HIS A 90 -5.01 -8.37 -7.26
C HIS A 90 -4.99 -7.57 -5.95
N LEU A 91 -4.70 -8.26 -4.83
CA LEU A 91 -4.60 -7.62 -3.51
C LEU A 91 -3.48 -6.58 -3.45
N PHE A 92 -2.32 -6.86 -4.04
CA PHE A 92 -1.21 -5.91 -4.17
C PHE A 92 -1.63 -4.66 -4.96
N ASN A 93 -2.29 -4.84 -6.12
CA ASN A 93 -2.71 -3.70 -6.95
C ASN A 93 -3.76 -2.84 -6.25
N GLU A 94 -4.75 -3.44 -5.58
CA GLU A 94 -5.75 -2.71 -4.78
C GLU A 94 -5.09 -1.96 -3.62
N ALA A 95 -4.12 -2.57 -2.93
CA ALA A 95 -3.36 -1.93 -1.87
C ALA A 95 -2.58 -0.71 -2.37
N MET A 96 -1.83 -0.83 -3.48
CA MET A 96 -1.08 0.29 -4.06
C MET A 96 -2.00 1.40 -4.59
N ALA A 97 -3.22 1.06 -5.02
CA ALA A 97 -4.19 2.04 -5.50
C ALA A 97 -4.86 2.83 -4.36
N SER A 98 -4.88 2.29 -3.13
CA SER A 98 -5.70 2.80 -2.02
C SER A 98 -5.38 4.25 -1.60
N ASP A 99 -4.11 4.67 -1.64
CA ASP A 99 -3.67 6.02 -1.31
C ASP A 99 -3.38 6.90 -2.54
N THR A 100 -3.32 6.29 -3.73
CA THR A 100 -2.92 6.95 -4.98
C THR A 100 -3.75 8.21 -5.26
N ARG A 101 -5.06 8.20 -4.98
CA ARG A 101 -5.93 9.38 -5.19
C ARG A 101 -5.50 10.57 -4.33
N LEU A 102 -5.16 10.34 -3.07
CA LEU A 102 -4.70 11.39 -2.16
C LEU A 102 -3.36 11.93 -2.64
N VAL A 103 -2.39 11.03 -2.88
CA VAL A 103 -1.05 11.38 -3.35
C VAL A 103 -1.13 12.20 -4.64
N MET A 104 -1.93 11.76 -5.61
CA MET A 104 -2.11 12.46 -6.88
C MET A 104 -2.83 13.80 -6.73
N SER A 105 -3.82 13.92 -5.84
CA SER A 105 -4.49 15.20 -5.61
C SER A 105 -3.52 16.27 -5.10
N VAL A 106 -2.62 15.90 -4.17
CA VAL A 106 -1.58 16.78 -3.64
C VAL A 106 -0.53 17.09 -4.72
N LEU A 107 -0.06 16.08 -5.46
CA LEU A 107 0.94 16.24 -6.52
C LEU A 107 0.43 17.13 -7.67
N ILE A 108 -0.83 16.98 -8.08
CA ILE A 108 -1.41 17.80 -9.15
C ILE A 108 -1.63 19.24 -8.67
N GLN A 109 -2.14 19.43 -7.45
CA GLN A 109 -2.36 20.77 -6.89
C GLN A 109 -1.04 21.54 -6.74
N ASN A 110 0.00 20.91 -6.19
CA ASN A 110 1.28 21.56 -5.91
C ASN A 110 2.26 21.52 -7.08
N GLY A 111 2.09 20.57 -8.01
CA GLY A 111 3.00 20.38 -9.15
C GLY A 111 2.68 21.26 -10.36
N LYS A 112 1.47 21.86 -10.42
CA LYS A 112 1.09 22.83 -11.44
C LYS A 112 1.99 24.07 -11.36
N GLY A 113 2.86 24.24 -12.36
CA GLY A 113 3.83 25.36 -12.43
C GLY A 113 5.19 25.10 -11.78
N LEU A 114 5.47 23.87 -11.34
CA LEU A 114 6.77 23.49 -10.78
C LEU A 114 7.32 22.22 -11.40
N ILE A 115 6.54 21.13 -11.33
CA ILE A 115 7.00 19.79 -11.74
C ILE A 115 6.65 19.52 -13.21
N PHE A 116 5.45 19.92 -13.63
CA PHE A 116 4.90 19.53 -14.93
C PHE A 116 4.99 20.63 -15.99
N GLU A 117 5.48 21.82 -15.63
CA GLU A 117 5.57 22.94 -16.57
C GLU A 117 6.62 22.66 -17.67
N GLY A 118 6.22 22.86 -18.93
CA GLY A 118 7.11 22.68 -20.09
C GLY A 118 7.44 21.23 -20.47
N LEU A 119 6.95 20.24 -19.71
CA LEU A 119 7.10 18.83 -20.08
C LEU A 119 6.30 18.53 -21.36
N LYS A 120 6.95 17.84 -22.30
CA LYS A 120 6.33 17.38 -23.55
C LYS A 120 6.01 15.88 -23.55
N SER A 121 6.61 15.15 -22.62
CA SER A 121 6.47 13.70 -22.49
C SER A 121 6.84 13.29 -21.06
N LEU A 122 6.16 12.27 -20.54
CA LEU A 122 6.42 11.69 -19.23
C LEU A 122 6.30 10.17 -19.32
N VAL A 123 7.18 9.46 -18.60
CA VAL A 123 7.16 7.99 -18.51
C VAL A 123 7.06 7.62 -17.04
N ASP A 124 6.02 6.85 -16.70
CA ASP A 124 5.80 6.29 -15.37
C ASP A 124 6.44 4.90 -15.28
N VAL A 125 7.72 4.86 -14.87
CA VAL A 125 8.49 3.62 -14.78
C VAL A 125 8.00 2.80 -13.59
N GLY A 126 7.44 1.63 -13.86
CA GLY A 126 6.79 0.81 -12.83
C GLY A 126 5.37 1.30 -12.48
N GLY A 127 4.71 2.06 -13.37
CA GLY A 127 3.38 2.64 -13.16
C GLY A 127 2.21 1.66 -12.96
N GLY A 128 2.49 0.35 -12.83
CA GLY A 128 1.50 -0.68 -12.55
C GLY A 128 0.33 -0.66 -13.54
N THR A 129 -0.88 -0.47 -13.02
CA THR A 129 -2.13 -0.40 -13.80
C THR A 129 -2.37 0.95 -14.49
N GLY A 130 -1.41 1.88 -14.41
CA GLY A 130 -1.47 3.19 -15.05
C GLY A 130 -2.31 4.23 -14.32
N THR A 131 -2.70 3.97 -13.06
CA THR A 131 -3.55 4.87 -12.26
C THR A 131 -2.94 6.28 -12.13
N ILE A 132 -1.64 6.36 -11.85
CA ILE A 132 -0.91 7.65 -11.74
C ILE A 132 -0.81 8.33 -13.10
N ALA A 133 -0.31 7.62 -14.11
CA ALA A 133 -0.18 8.15 -15.47
C ALA A 133 -1.51 8.72 -16.00
N LYS A 134 -2.63 8.03 -15.77
CA LYS A 134 -3.96 8.51 -16.12
C LYS A 134 -4.34 9.79 -15.38
N ALA A 135 -4.13 9.85 -14.07
CA ALA A 135 -4.44 11.05 -13.28
C ALA A 135 -3.62 12.27 -13.73
N ILE A 136 -2.36 12.08 -14.13
CA ILE A 136 -1.52 13.15 -14.71
C ILE A 136 -2.08 13.57 -16.07
N ALA A 137 -2.36 12.63 -16.97
CA ALA A 137 -2.90 12.94 -18.29
C ALA A 137 -4.24 13.68 -18.23
N ASP A 138 -5.13 13.29 -17.31
CA ASP A 138 -6.42 13.95 -17.10
C ASP A 138 -6.24 15.40 -16.56
N ALA A 139 -5.20 15.65 -15.76
CA ALA A 139 -4.92 16.96 -15.17
C ALA A 139 -4.13 17.91 -16.08
N PHE A 140 -3.41 17.36 -17.05
CA PHE A 140 -2.52 18.05 -17.99
C PHE A 140 -2.70 17.48 -19.41
N PRO A 141 -3.79 17.83 -20.12
CA PRO A 141 -4.08 17.32 -21.47
C PRO A 141 -3.05 17.74 -22.53
#